data_AF-A0A7W6N6J3-F1
#
_entry.id   AF-A0A7W6N6J3-F1
#
_cell.length_a   1.000
_cell.length_b   1.000
_cell.length_c   1.000
_cell.angle_alpha   90.00
_cell.angle_beta   90.00
_cell.angle_gamma   90.00
#
_symmetry.space_group_name_H-M   'P 1'
#
loop_
_entity.id
_entity.type
_entity.pdbx_description
1 polymer ?
#
loop_
_entity_poly.entity_id
_entity_poly.type
_entity_poly.pdbx_seq_one_letter_code
_entity_poly.pdbx_strand_id
1 'polypeptide(L)'
;MIAHAECLQMRDMPGESRFYSPDILPRLQSVLAALADIDVAHEKNVTRVASSAMDDDRKRDMIGKLQHDHRERRIPYVAELMALRERMDATFG
;
A
#
# COMPACT_ATOMS: atom_id res chain seq x y z
N MET A 1 22.95 25.08 20.57
CA MET A 1 21.91 24.06 20.31
C MET A 1 21.28 24.35 18.96
N ILE A 2 21.92 23.89 17.89
CA ILE A 2 21.39 24.00 16.53
C ILE A 2 21.55 22.62 15.91
N ALA A 3 20.42 21.94 15.71
CA ALA A 3 20.31 20.76 14.87
C ALA A 3 18.87 20.73 14.34
N HIS A 4 18.50 21.79 13.60
CA HIS A 4 17.20 21.91 12.93
C HIS A 4 17.37 22.12 11.42
N ALA A 5 18.51 21.69 10.86
CA ALA A 5 18.89 21.99 9.49
C ALA A 5 19.33 20.77 8.65
N GLU A 6 19.14 19.53 9.13
CA GLU A 6 19.64 18.33 8.43
C GLU A 6 18.54 17.47 7.79
N CYS A 7 17.25 17.81 7.90
CA CYS A 7 16.18 17.10 7.19
C CYS A 7 15.84 17.67 5.81
N LEU A 8 16.39 18.83 5.43
CA LEU A 8 16.05 19.50 4.17
C LEU A 8 17.03 19.25 3.01
N GLN A 9 18.13 18.52 3.24
CA GLN A 9 19.20 18.34 2.23
C GLN A 9 19.23 16.97 1.55
N MET A 10 18.23 16.10 1.74
CA MET A 10 18.08 14.87 0.95
C MET A 10 17.20 15.04 -0.31
N ARG A 11 16.88 16.28 -0.71
CA ARG A 11 15.87 16.54 -1.75
C ARG A 11 16.42 16.84 -3.15
N ASP A 12 17.72 16.71 -3.38
CA ASP A 12 18.29 16.99 -4.70
C ASP A 12 19.41 16.01 -5.08
N MET A 13 19.06 14.72 -5.08
CA MET A 13 19.84 13.73 -5.83
C MET A 13 19.54 13.92 -7.33
N PRO A 14 20.49 14.37 -8.18
CA PRO A 14 20.24 14.63 -9.60
C PRO A 14 20.04 13.36 -10.45
N GLY A 15 19.79 12.21 -9.80
CA GLY A 15 19.61 10.90 -10.45
C GLY A 15 18.18 10.34 -10.37
N GLU A 16 17.35 10.77 -9.42
CA GLU A 16 15.99 10.19 -9.23
C GLU A 16 14.90 10.98 -9.97
N SER A 17 15.10 12.29 -10.16
CA SER A 17 14.13 13.18 -10.84
C SER A 17 14.04 12.95 -12.36
N ARG A 18 14.95 12.16 -12.94
CA ARG A 18 14.99 11.93 -14.40
C ARG A 18 14.17 10.74 -14.88
N PHE A 19 13.74 9.87 -13.97
CA PHE A 19 13.04 8.62 -14.31
C PHE A 19 11.56 8.61 -13.95
N TYR A 20 11.00 9.69 -13.41
CA TYR A 20 9.56 9.77 -13.14
C TYR A 20 9.08 11.21 -13.26
N SER A 21 7.93 11.43 -13.91
CA SER A 21 7.22 12.71 -13.78
C SER A 21 7.03 13.02 -12.29
N PRO A 22 7.19 14.28 -11.84
CA PRO A 22 7.24 14.64 -10.42
C PRO A 22 6.03 14.18 -9.58
N ASP A 23 4.92 13.87 -10.23
CA ASP A 23 3.69 13.40 -9.59
C ASP A 23 3.57 11.86 -9.49
N ILE A 24 4.38 11.09 -10.23
CA ILE A 24 4.27 9.63 -10.30
C ILE A 24 4.80 8.98 -9.01
N LEU A 25 6.00 9.36 -8.57
CA LEU A 25 6.64 8.75 -7.41
C LEU A 25 5.83 8.96 -6.12
N PRO A 26 5.36 10.19 -5.78
CA PRO A 26 4.53 10.40 -4.60
C PRO A 26 3.21 9.62 -4.65
N ARG A 27 2.60 9.50 -5.84
CA ARG A 27 1.36 8.76 -6.02
C ARG A 27 1.59 7.26 -5.83
N LEU A 28 2.64 6.70 -6.43
CA LEU A 28 3.03 5.30 -6.26
C LEU A 28 3.27 4.95 -4.79
N GLN A 29 4.03 5.78 -4.08
CA GLN A 29 4.28 5.59 -2.65
C GLN A 29 2.99 5.60 -1.82
N SER A 30 2.07 6.52 -2.13
CA SER A 30 0.78 6.61 -1.43
C SER A 30 -0.07 5.36 -1.64
N VAL A 31 -0.14 4.85 -2.87
CA VAL A 31 -0.89 3.63 -3.21
C VAL A 31 -0.30 2.41 -2.52
N LEU A 32 1.02 2.26 -2.55
CA LEU A 32 1.71 1.15 -1.89
C LEU A 32 1.54 1.20 -0.37
N ALA A 33 1.60 2.37 0.24
CA ALA A 33 1.35 2.54 1.67
C ALA A 33 -0.09 2.12 2.03
N ALA A 34 -1.09 2.57 1.25
CA ALA A 34 -2.47 2.18 1.47
C ALA A 34 -2.70 0.66 1.32
N LEU A 35 -2.06 0.02 0.34
CA LEU A 35 -2.10 -1.44 0.19
C LEU A 35 -1.46 -2.17 1.38
N ALA A 36 -0.30 -1.70 1.84
CA ALA A 36 0.36 -2.27 3.00
C ALA A 36 -0.50 -2.16 4.27
N ASP A 37 -1.15 -1.02 4.49
CA ASP A 37 -2.08 -0.82 5.61
C ASP A 37 -3.27 -1.80 5.54
N ILE A 38 -3.81 -2.04 4.35
CA ILE A 38 -4.90 -3.00 4.12
C ILE A 38 -4.45 -4.43 4.43
N ASP A 39 -3.28 -4.82 3.94
CA ASP A 39 -2.72 -6.17 4.12
C ASP A 39 -2.43 -6.43 5.61
N VAL A 40 -1.75 -5.51 6.30
CA VAL A 40 -1.47 -5.60 7.74
C VAL A 40 -2.77 -5.65 8.56
N ALA A 41 -3.77 -4.85 8.21
CA ALA A 41 -5.06 -4.87 8.90
C ALA A 41 -5.79 -6.21 8.71
N HIS A 42 -5.74 -6.79 7.52
CA HIS A 42 -6.34 -8.10 7.24
C HIS A 42 -5.66 -9.20 8.07
N GLU A 43 -4.33 -9.27 8.04
CA GLU A 43 -3.55 -10.26 8.82
C GLU A 43 -3.86 -10.18 10.32
N LYS A 44 -3.90 -8.97 10.88
CA LYS A 44 -4.27 -8.74 12.28
C LYS A 44 -5.68 -9.24 12.60
N ASN A 45 -6.64 -8.98 11.71
CA ASN A 45 -8.02 -9.42 11.90
C ASN A 45 -8.17 -10.93 11.81
N VAL A 46 -7.54 -11.58 10.82
CA VAL A 46 -7.52 -13.04 10.69
C VAL A 46 -6.90 -13.68 11.93
N THR A 47 -5.75 -13.17 12.38
CA THR A 47 -5.06 -13.65 13.59
C THR A 47 -5.95 -13.53 14.82
N ARG A 48 -6.65 -12.41 14.98
CA ARG A 48 -7.58 -12.18 16.09
C ARG A 48 -8.78 -13.14 16.07
N VAL A 49 -9.32 -13.44 14.90
CA VAL A 49 -10.43 -14.41 14.77
C VAL A 49 -9.93 -15.83 15.05
N ALA A 50 -8.77 -16.20 14.52
CA ALA A 50 -8.18 -17.52 14.71
C ALA A 50 -7.90 -17.83 16.19
N SER A 51 -7.39 -16.84 16.94
CA SER A 51 -7.09 -16.97 18.37
C SER A 51 -8.29 -16.81 19.31
N SER A 52 -9.47 -16.48 18.77
CA SER A 52 -10.68 -16.30 19.58
C SER A 52 -11.22 -17.63 20.13
N ALA A 53 -12.07 -17.56 21.16
CA ALA A 53 -12.76 -18.71 21.74
C ALA A 53 -14.03 -19.13 20.95
N MET A 54 -14.22 -18.60 19.74
CA MET A 54 -15.34 -18.97 18.86
C MET A 54 -15.19 -20.43 18.40
N ASP A 55 -16.31 -21.07 18.07
CA ASP A 55 -16.32 -22.37 17.40
C ASP A 55 -15.72 -22.27 15.99
N ASP A 56 -15.21 -23.40 15.50
CA ASP A 56 -14.44 -23.45 14.25
C ASP A 56 -15.26 -23.12 13.01
N ASP A 57 -16.57 -23.41 13.02
CA ASP A 57 -17.47 -23.06 11.92
C ASP A 57 -17.62 -21.55 11.82
N ARG A 58 -17.90 -20.88 12.94
CA ARG A 58 -17.99 -19.41 12.96
C ARG A 58 -16.65 -18.73 12.67
N LYS A 59 -15.52 -19.31 13.07
CA LYS A 59 -14.19 -18.81 12.69
C LYS A 59 -14.01 -18.86 11.18
N ARG A 60 -14.33 -19.98 10.54
CA ARG A 60 -14.22 -20.15 9.08
C ARG A 60 -15.07 -19.15 8.33
N ASP A 61 -16.32 -18.96 8.74
CA ASP A 61 -17.22 -17.99 8.12
C ASP A 61 -16.69 -16.56 8.23
N MET A 62 -16.23 -16.18 9.42
CA MET A 62 -15.68 -14.85 9.66
C MET A 62 -14.38 -14.61 8.88
N ILE A 63 -13.49 -15.59 8.82
CA ILE A 63 -12.27 -15.51 8.02
C ILE A 63 -12.61 -15.40 6.53
N GLY A 64 -13.59 -16.16 6.04
CA GLY A 64 -14.08 -16.07 4.67
C GLY A 64 -14.57 -14.66 4.33
N LYS A 65 -15.34 -14.04 5.24
CA LYS A 65 -15.77 -12.65 5.10
C LYS A 65 -14.58 -11.68 5.09
N LEU A 66 -13.63 -11.82 6.02
CA LEU A 66 -12.43 -10.98 6.07
C LEU A 66 -11.60 -11.08 4.78
N GLN A 67 -11.53 -12.26 4.16
CA GLN A 67 -10.85 -12.45 2.87
C GLN A 67 -11.59 -11.79 1.72
N HIS A 68 -12.92 -11.84 1.72
CA HIS A 68 -13.72 -11.14 0.72
C HIS A 68 -13.52 -9.62 0.83
N ASP A 69 -13.71 -9.07 2.03
CA ASP A 69 -13.55 -7.64 2.30
C ASP A 69 -12.13 -7.15 1.96
N HIS A 70 -11.10 -7.96 2.26
CA HIS A 70 -9.72 -7.66 1.90
C HIS A 70 -9.51 -7.57 0.39
N ARG A 71 -10.04 -8.53 -0.37
CA ARG A 71 -9.98 -8.48 -1.84
C ARG A 71 -10.68 -7.23 -2.38
N GLU A 72 -11.90 -6.96 -1.93
CA GLU A 72 -12.66 -5.79 -2.39
C GLU A 72 -11.92 -4.48 -2.13
N ARG A 73 -11.37 -4.32 -0.92
CA ARG A 73 -10.62 -3.12 -0.54
C ARG A 73 -9.35 -2.92 -1.38
N ARG A 74 -8.73 -3.98 -1.90
CA ARG A 74 -7.50 -3.89 -2.73
C ARG A 74 -7.77 -3.51 -4.18
N ILE A 75 -8.94 -3.82 -4.72
CA ILE A 75 -9.29 -3.59 -6.14
C ILE A 75 -8.95 -2.16 -6.62
N PRO A 76 -9.42 -1.08 -5.97
CA PRO A 76 -9.17 0.27 -6.48
C PRO A 76 -7.68 0.63 -6.52
N TYR A 77 -6.91 0.19 -5.51
CA TYR A 77 -5.47 0.47 -5.44
C TYR A 77 -4.67 -0.35 -6.45
N VAL A 78 -5.07 -1.59 -6.71
CA VAL A 78 -4.45 -2.43 -7.76
C VAL A 78 -4.73 -1.84 -9.14
N ALA A 79 -5.96 -1.40 -9.41
CA ALA A 79 -6.30 -0.71 -10.66
C ALA A 79 -5.48 0.58 -10.82
N GLU A 80 -5.26 1.32 -9.74
CA GLU A 80 -4.44 2.52 -9.77
C GLU A 80 -2.95 2.22 -10.02
N LEU A 81 -2.39 1.15 -9.46
CA LEU A 81 -1.03 0.69 -9.78
C LEU A 81 -0.88 0.36 -11.27
N MET A 82 -1.89 -0.27 -11.88
CA MET A 82 -1.88 -0.56 -13.32
C MET A 82 -1.86 0.74 -14.14
N ALA A 83 -2.70 1.72 -13.80
CA ALA A 83 -2.72 3.01 -14.48
C ALA A 83 -1.40 3.78 -14.31
N LEU A 84 -0.79 3.73 -13.13
CA LEU A 84 0.53 4.32 -12.90
C LEU A 84 1.61 3.63 -13.74
N ARG A 85 1.56 2.30 -13.86
CA ARG A 85 2.48 1.54 -14.69
C ARG A 85 2.36 1.90 -16.17
N GLU A 86 1.15 1.99 -16.71
CA GLU A 86 0.91 2.41 -18.09
C GLU A 86 1.48 3.81 -18.37
N ARG A 87 1.32 4.75 -17.42
CA ARG A 87 1.90 6.09 -17.54
C ARG A 87 3.43 6.09 -17.52
N MET A 88 4.04 5.24 -16.70
CA MET A 88 5.49 5.05 -16.69
C MET A 88 5.97 4.51 -18.04
N ASP A 89 5.33 3.43 -18.52
CA ASP A 89 5.69 2.81 -19.80
C ASP A 89 5.50 3.81 -20.97
N ALA A 90 4.50 4.68 -20.95
CA ALA A 90 4.31 5.73 -21.96
C ALA A 90 5.30 6.90 -21.86
N THR A 91 5.93 7.10 -20.71
CA THR A 91 6.93 8.17 -20.49
C THR A 91 8.34 7.70 -20.86
N PHE A 92 8.63 6.40 -20.76
CA PHE A 92 9.95 5.80 -20.96
C PHE A 92 10.06 4.81 -22.12
N GLY A 93 8.95 4.52 -22.81
CA GLY A 93 8.89 3.69 -24.02
C GLY A 93 8.90 4.52 -25.30
#